data_AF-A0A1Y3BD21-F1
#
_entry.id   AF-A0A1Y3BD21-F1
#
_cell.length_a   1.000
_cell.length_b   1.000
_cell.length_c   1.000
_cell.angle_alpha   90.00
_cell.angle_beta   90.00
_cell.angle_gamma   90.00
#
_symmetry.space_group_name_H-M   'P 1'
#
loop_
_entity.id
_entity.type
_entity.pdbx_description
1 polymer ?
#
loop_
_entity_poly.entity_id
_entity_poly.type
_entity_poly.pdbx_seq_one_letter_code
_entity_poly.pdbx_strand_id
1 'polypeptide(L)'
;MPNNTLFITIIRKPINLFESMFHYYKLDKLWSITFDQFNRAKSLIPRRVKERRLVGKIGINQMMFDMGMAPKDFENDDKIRQFIQRLDSVFSLVMVAERMEESLILLKRLLCWNFDDVVVFKVNARNSNSKHKINAIATKRIEQLNRADQMLYEHFTKKFDREVRKFGQTRMKREIDALRNRTKSYYEFCVNKTITNANSQIVRFVTGRGDNLICQFLTNNELSLTKFIRKEQLKRYPSSVFQN
;
A
#
# COMPACT_ATOMS: atom_id res chain seq x y z
N MET A 1 6.74 -24.33 -0.02
CA MET A 1 5.70 -23.89 0.94
C MET A 1 4.57 -24.91 0.93
N PRO A 2 3.76 -25.01 1.99
CA PRO A 2 2.58 -25.89 2.02
C PRO A 2 1.59 -25.59 0.89
N ASN A 3 0.86 -26.60 0.42
CA ASN A 3 -0.08 -26.46 -0.70
C ASN A 3 -1.25 -25.50 -0.42
N ASN A 4 -1.58 -25.25 0.85
CA ASN A 4 -2.62 -24.33 1.29
C ASN A 4 -2.10 -22.92 1.60
N THR A 5 -0.91 -22.56 1.10
CA THR A 5 -0.37 -21.20 1.28
C THR A 5 -1.23 -20.19 0.54
N LEU A 6 -1.68 -19.16 1.25
CA LEU A 6 -2.43 -18.05 0.68
C LEU A 6 -1.47 -16.89 0.39
N PHE A 7 -1.52 -16.37 -0.84
CA PHE A 7 -0.77 -15.19 -1.23
C PHE A 7 -1.70 -13.98 -1.26
N ILE A 8 -1.31 -12.93 -0.54
CA ILE A 8 -2.08 -11.70 -0.44
C ILE A 8 -1.16 -10.54 -0.81
N THR A 9 -1.71 -9.53 -1.47
CA THR A 9 -1.01 -8.26 -1.74
C THR A 9 -2.01 -7.10 -1.71
N ILE A 10 -1.51 -5.88 -1.83
CA ILE A 10 -2.31 -4.67 -1.91
C ILE A 10 -1.83 -3.79 -3.08
N ILE A 11 -2.79 -3.29 -3.85
CA ILE A 11 -2.55 -2.31 -4.91
C ILE A 11 -3.11 -0.95 -4.52
N ARG A 12 -2.62 0.10 -5.17
CA ARG A 12 -3.04 1.48 -4.98
C ARG A 12 -3.16 2.16 -6.33
N LYS A 13 -4.06 3.14 -6.44
CA LYS A 13 -4.22 3.90 -7.69
C LYS A 13 -2.87 4.47 -8.14
N PRO A 14 -2.35 4.14 -9.34
CA PRO A 14 -0.94 4.40 -9.64
C PRO A 14 -0.56 5.88 -9.60
N ILE A 15 -1.47 6.78 -9.96
CA ILE A 15 -1.25 8.24 -9.86
C ILE A 15 -1.05 8.71 -8.42
N ASN A 16 -1.83 8.16 -7.48
CA ASN A 16 -1.74 8.48 -6.06
C ASN A 16 -0.46 7.89 -5.46
N LEU A 17 -0.06 6.70 -5.92
CA LEU A 17 1.19 6.06 -5.53
C LEU A 17 2.39 6.86 -6.04
N PHE A 18 2.38 7.26 -7.31
CA PHE A 18 3.44 8.06 -7.94
C PHE A 18 3.65 9.39 -7.20
N GLU A 19 2.59 10.17 -6.94
CA GLU A 19 2.71 11.42 -6.16
C GLU A 19 3.32 11.16 -4.79
N SER A 20 2.81 10.14 -4.09
CA SER A 20 3.29 9.79 -2.76
C SER A 20 4.78 9.44 -2.78
N MET A 21 5.21 8.62 -3.74
CA MET A 21 6.60 8.20 -3.89
C MET A 21 7.51 9.34 -4.31
N PHE A 22 7.04 10.19 -5.23
CA PHE A 22 7.81 11.32 -5.74
C PHE A 22 8.30 12.21 -4.61
N HIS A 23 7.40 12.56 -3.69
CA HIS A 23 7.71 13.41 -2.54
C HIS A 23 8.42 12.65 -1.42
N TYR A 24 7.97 11.44 -1.10
CA TYR A 24 8.55 10.66 0.00
C TYR A 24 10.03 10.32 -0.25
N TYR A 25 10.36 9.89 -1.47
CA TYR A 25 11.73 9.50 -1.86
C TYR A 25 12.54 10.62 -2.50
N LYS A 26 12.01 11.86 -2.56
CA LYS A 26 12.66 13.02 -3.20
C LYS A 26 13.14 12.70 -4.62
N LEU A 27 12.25 12.09 -5.42
CA LEU A 27 12.56 11.64 -6.78
C LEU A 27 12.81 12.81 -7.73
N ASP A 28 12.43 14.03 -7.34
CA ASP A 28 12.82 15.27 -8.00
C ASP A 28 14.33 15.37 -8.15
N LYS A 29 15.12 14.97 -7.15
CA LYS A 29 16.59 15.01 -7.24
C LYS A 29 17.13 13.98 -8.22
N LEU A 30 16.64 12.74 -8.12
CA LEU A 30 17.05 11.61 -8.95
C LEU A 30 16.77 11.88 -10.44
N TRP A 31 15.58 12.42 -10.72
CA TRP A 31 15.09 12.68 -12.06
C TRP A 31 15.25 14.14 -12.49
N SER A 32 15.97 14.96 -11.70
CA SER A 32 16.12 16.44 -11.79
C SER A 32 15.00 17.12 -12.57
N ILE A 33 13.78 16.86 -12.12
CA ILE A 33 12.54 17.43 -12.61
C ILE A 33 11.66 17.64 -11.39
N THR A 34 11.08 18.82 -11.21
CA THR A 34 10.18 19.10 -10.10
C THR A 34 8.77 18.58 -10.39
N PHE A 35 7.94 18.42 -9.36
CA PHE A 35 6.54 18.04 -9.54
C PHE A 35 5.77 19.08 -10.37
N ASP A 36 6.08 20.37 -10.20
CA ASP A 36 5.49 21.45 -11.00
C ASP A 36 5.91 21.40 -12.46
N GLN A 37 7.13 20.94 -12.76
CA GLN A 37 7.52 20.67 -14.14
C GLN A 37 6.72 19.52 -14.74
N PHE A 38 6.44 18.47 -13.96
CA PHE A 38 5.53 17.39 -14.38
C PHE A 38 4.12 17.91 -14.72
N ASN A 39 3.62 18.88 -13.95
CA ASN A 39 2.34 19.57 -14.17
C ASN A 39 2.33 20.52 -15.38
N ARG A 40 3.48 20.91 -15.93
CA ARG A 40 3.54 21.82 -17.09
C ARG A 40 3.51 21.05 -18.41
N ALA A 41 2.56 21.43 -19.28
CA ALA A 41 2.35 20.79 -20.59
C ALA A 41 3.59 20.77 -21.48
N LYS A 42 4.30 21.91 -21.55
CA LYS A 42 5.48 22.11 -22.40
C LYS A 42 6.76 21.47 -21.84
N SER A 43 6.74 20.95 -20.61
CA SER A 43 7.93 20.32 -20.04
C SER A 43 8.21 18.98 -20.70
N LEU A 44 9.44 18.79 -21.16
CA LEU A 44 9.94 17.48 -21.57
C LEU A 44 10.20 16.61 -20.35
N ILE A 45 9.85 15.33 -20.43
CA ILE A 45 10.16 14.36 -19.38
C ILE A 45 11.56 13.80 -19.62
N PRO A 46 12.49 14.00 -18.66
CA PRO A 46 13.85 13.48 -18.80
C PRO A 46 13.85 11.96 -18.96
N ARG A 47 14.68 11.46 -19.88
CA ARG A 47 14.82 10.02 -20.18
C ARG A 47 15.11 9.19 -18.91
N ARG A 48 15.88 9.74 -17.98
CA ARG A 48 16.18 9.16 -16.66
C ARG A 48 14.96 8.80 -15.80
N VAL A 49 13.78 9.37 -16.05
CA VAL A 49 12.54 8.94 -15.34
C VAL A 49 12.24 7.47 -15.63
N LYS A 50 12.51 7.02 -16.86
CA LYS A 50 12.37 5.62 -17.27
C LYS A 50 13.59 4.78 -16.89
N GLU A 51 14.78 5.35 -16.93
CA GLU A 51 16.04 4.58 -16.80
C GLU A 51 16.54 4.44 -15.36
N ARG A 52 16.22 5.40 -14.48
CA ARG A 52 16.80 5.45 -13.13
C ARG A 52 15.77 5.08 -12.08
N ARG A 53 16.17 4.14 -11.22
CA ARG A 53 15.47 3.77 -9.99
C ARG A 53 16.35 4.14 -8.79
N LEU A 54 15.78 4.76 -7.76
CA LEU A 54 16.51 5.06 -6.53
C LEU A 54 16.98 3.74 -5.91
N VAL A 55 18.28 3.64 -5.62
CA VAL A 55 18.96 2.41 -5.15
C VAL A 55 18.65 1.15 -5.97
N GLY A 56 18.32 1.31 -7.26
CA GLY A 56 17.94 0.22 -8.15
C GLY A 56 16.53 -0.34 -7.93
N LYS A 57 15.76 0.18 -6.96
CA LYS A 57 14.48 -0.41 -6.54
C LYS A 57 13.26 0.48 -6.76
N ILE A 58 13.36 1.78 -6.46
CA ILE A 58 12.20 2.67 -6.43
C ILE A 58 12.12 3.51 -7.72
N GLY A 59 11.01 3.43 -8.46
CA GLY A 59 10.81 4.17 -9.70
C GLY A 59 9.40 4.05 -10.28
N ILE A 60 9.25 4.30 -11.59
CA ILE A 60 7.98 4.09 -12.31
C ILE A 60 7.60 2.60 -12.34
N ASN A 61 6.30 2.32 -12.49
CA ASN A 61 5.72 0.98 -12.43
C ASN A 61 6.14 0.23 -11.15
N GLN A 62 5.99 0.89 -10.00
CA GLN A 62 6.51 0.37 -8.73
C GLN A 62 5.77 -0.88 -8.29
N MET A 63 4.45 -0.97 -8.47
CA MET A 63 3.70 -2.16 -8.05
C MET A 63 4.11 -3.38 -8.88
N MET A 64 4.28 -3.22 -10.18
CA MET A 64 4.77 -4.29 -11.06
C MET A 64 6.20 -4.70 -10.73
N PHE A 65 7.07 -3.74 -10.40
CA PHE A 65 8.42 -4.03 -9.91
C PHE A 65 8.39 -4.85 -8.61
N ASP A 66 7.59 -4.41 -7.64
CA ASP A 66 7.49 -5.06 -6.32
C ASP A 66 6.91 -6.49 -6.45
N MET A 67 6.09 -6.73 -7.47
CA MET A 67 5.56 -8.06 -7.81
C MET A 67 6.55 -8.92 -8.61
N GLY A 68 7.72 -8.39 -8.96
CA GLY A 68 8.83 -9.14 -9.58
C GLY A 68 8.94 -9.01 -11.10
N MET A 69 8.21 -8.08 -11.73
CA MET A 69 8.37 -7.82 -13.16
C MET A 69 9.64 -7.00 -13.42
N ALA A 70 10.45 -7.42 -14.40
CA ALA A 70 11.69 -6.74 -14.74
C ALA A 70 11.42 -5.40 -15.45
N PRO A 71 12.18 -4.32 -15.14
CA PRO A 71 11.95 -3.00 -15.74
C PRO A 71 12.00 -2.96 -17.27
N LYS A 72 12.81 -3.83 -17.90
CA LYS A 72 12.92 -3.95 -19.36
C LYS A 72 11.62 -4.37 -20.05
N ASP A 73 10.68 -4.95 -19.30
CA ASP A 73 9.43 -5.47 -19.84
C ASP A 73 8.25 -4.50 -19.64
N PHE A 74 8.44 -3.37 -18.95
CA PHE A 74 7.37 -2.40 -18.61
C PHE A 74 6.75 -1.68 -19.80
N GLU A 75 7.34 -1.78 -20.99
CA GLU A 75 6.81 -1.17 -22.22
C GLU A 75 6.21 -2.21 -23.19
N ASN A 76 6.23 -3.50 -22.83
CA ASN A 76 5.67 -4.57 -23.64
C ASN A 76 4.30 -5.00 -23.09
N ASP A 77 3.23 -4.48 -23.69
CA ASP A 77 1.85 -4.73 -23.26
C ASP A 77 1.48 -6.23 -23.20
N ASP A 78 2.06 -7.08 -24.05
CA ASP A 78 1.77 -8.52 -24.05
C ASP A 78 2.45 -9.23 -22.89
N LYS A 79 3.70 -8.87 -22.57
CA LYS A 79 4.39 -9.35 -21.36
C LYS A 79 3.67 -8.86 -20.10
N ILE A 80 3.20 -7.62 -20.09
CA ILE A 80 2.40 -7.07 -18.98
C ILE A 80 1.13 -7.90 -18.79
N ARG A 81 0.38 -8.16 -19.87
CA ARG A 81 -0.85 -8.98 -19.81
C ARG A 81 -0.58 -10.39 -19.30
N GLN A 82 0.43 -11.07 -19.82
CA GLN A 82 0.82 -12.41 -19.37
C GLN A 82 1.21 -12.42 -17.90
N PHE A 83 1.97 -11.40 -17.46
CA PHE A 83 2.36 -11.28 -16.05
C PHE A 83 1.15 -11.05 -15.15
N ILE A 84 0.20 -10.19 -15.53
CA ILE A 84 -1.04 -9.97 -14.77
C ILE A 84 -1.84 -11.26 -14.63
N GLN A 85 -1.97 -12.07 -15.69
CA GLN A 85 -2.65 -13.37 -15.61
C GLN A 85 -1.95 -14.35 -14.65
N ARG A 86 -0.61 -14.36 -14.66
CA ARG A 86 0.17 -15.13 -13.69
C ARG A 86 -0.13 -14.66 -12.26
N LEU A 87 -0.10 -13.35 -12.01
CA LEU A 87 -0.41 -12.80 -10.68
C LEU A 87 -1.84 -13.15 -10.26
N ASP A 88 -2.80 -13.14 -11.19
CA ASP A 88 -4.19 -13.45 -10.92
C ASP A 88 -4.40 -14.90 -10.47
N SER A 89 -3.57 -15.81 -10.99
CA SER A 89 -3.54 -17.22 -10.59
C SER A 89 -2.82 -17.47 -9.25
N VAL A 90 -1.94 -16.56 -8.83
CA VAL A 90 -1.13 -16.71 -7.61
C VAL A 90 -1.81 -16.09 -6.40
N PHE A 91 -2.33 -14.87 -6.52
CA PHE A 91 -2.88 -14.14 -5.39
C PHE A 91 -4.30 -14.60 -5.06
N SER A 92 -4.46 -15.10 -3.83
CA SER A 92 -5.75 -15.44 -3.25
C SER A 92 -6.61 -14.20 -2.99
N LEU A 93 -5.97 -13.07 -2.69
CA LEU A 93 -6.62 -11.76 -2.56
C LEU A 93 -5.66 -10.64 -2.94
N VAL A 94 -6.13 -9.72 -3.79
CA VAL A 94 -5.47 -8.44 -4.08
C VAL A 94 -6.33 -7.33 -3.48
N MET A 95 -5.87 -6.77 -2.37
CA MET A 95 -6.52 -5.67 -1.66
C MET A 95 -6.39 -4.36 -2.44
N VAL A 96 -7.29 -3.41 -2.22
CA VAL A 96 -7.27 -2.07 -2.85
C VAL A 96 -7.15 -1.00 -1.76
N ALA A 97 -6.07 -0.24 -1.78
CA ALA A 97 -5.76 0.74 -0.73
C ALA A 97 -6.84 1.83 -0.58
N GLU A 98 -7.46 2.24 -1.68
CA GLU A 98 -8.59 3.19 -1.68
C GLU A 98 -9.87 2.61 -1.05
N ARG A 99 -9.95 1.28 -0.90
CA ARG A 99 -11.08 0.52 -0.34
C ARG A 99 -10.60 -0.35 0.82
N MET A 100 -9.81 0.25 1.71
CA MET A 100 -9.12 -0.48 2.79
C MET A 100 -10.08 -1.24 3.71
N GLU A 101 -11.21 -0.65 4.09
CA GLU A 101 -12.17 -1.32 4.98
C GLU A 101 -12.77 -2.57 4.34
N GLU A 102 -13.23 -2.49 3.09
CA GLU A 102 -13.70 -3.66 2.33
C GLU A 102 -12.59 -4.69 2.15
N SER A 103 -11.35 -4.23 1.91
CA SER A 103 -10.19 -5.10 1.78
C SER A 103 -9.90 -5.87 3.06
N LEU A 104 -10.01 -5.21 4.22
CA LEU A 104 -9.83 -5.83 5.53
C LEU A 104 -10.94 -6.83 5.86
N ILE A 105 -12.19 -6.56 5.48
CA ILE A 105 -13.29 -7.52 5.63
C ILE A 105 -13.06 -8.77 4.77
N LEU A 106 -12.65 -8.60 3.51
CA LEU A 106 -12.33 -9.72 2.63
C LEU A 106 -11.11 -10.50 3.14
N LEU A 107 -10.08 -9.83 3.65
CA LEU A 107 -8.90 -10.45 4.27
C LEU A 107 -9.28 -11.25 5.51
N LYS A 108 -10.08 -10.65 6.41
CA LYS A 108 -10.62 -11.31 7.61
C LYS A 108 -11.32 -12.61 7.23
N ARG A 109 -12.18 -12.57 6.20
CA ARG A 109 -12.91 -13.75 5.72
C ARG A 109 -11.97 -14.80 5.12
N LEU A 110 -11.00 -14.39 4.31
CA LEU A 110 -10.04 -15.29 3.67
C LEU A 110 -9.20 -16.07 4.69
N LEU A 111 -8.77 -15.41 5.76
CA LEU A 111 -7.89 -15.99 6.79
C LEU A 111 -8.65 -16.60 7.99
N CYS A 112 -9.99 -16.62 7.94
CA CYS A 112 -10.83 -17.05 9.06
C CYS A 112 -10.54 -16.29 10.37
N TRP A 113 -10.18 -15.01 10.24
CA TRP A 113 -9.86 -14.12 11.35
C TRP A 113 -11.09 -13.47 11.96
N ASN A 114 -10.90 -12.94 13.17
CA ASN A 114 -11.87 -12.11 13.88
C ASN A 114 -11.61 -10.63 13.63
N PHE A 115 -12.46 -9.75 14.16
CA PHE A 115 -12.28 -8.30 13.96
C PHE A 115 -10.99 -7.80 14.60
N ASP A 116 -10.59 -8.37 15.74
CA ASP A 116 -9.41 -7.98 16.50
C ASP A 116 -8.11 -8.15 15.70
N ASP A 117 -8.08 -9.10 14.76
CA ASP A 117 -6.92 -9.38 13.91
C ASP A 117 -6.78 -8.39 12.73
N VAL A 118 -7.84 -7.64 12.41
CA VAL A 118 -7.88 -6.70 11.27
C VAL A 118 -8.17 -5.25 11.67
N VAL A 119 -8.19 -4.96 12.98
CA VAL A 119 -8.23 -3.58 13.48
C VAL A 119 -6.95 -2.86 13.07
N VAL A 120 -7.12 -1.68 12.48
CA VAL A 120 -6.00 -0.82 12.09
C VAL A 120 -6.20 0.59 12.60
N PHE A 121 -5.15 1.17 13.16
CA PHE A 121 -5.10 2.61 13.38
C PHE A 121 -4.47 3.28 12.17
N LYS A 122 -5.11 4.35 11.71
CA LYS A 122 -4.66 5.07 10.51
C LYS A 122 -3.47 5.97 10.85
N VAL A 123 -2.31 5.37 11.07
CA VAL A 123 -1.03 6.05 11.23
C VAL A 123 -0.52 6.54 9.86
N ASN A 124 0.23 7.64 9.83
CA ASN A 124 0.84 8.21 8.60
C ASN A 124 -0.17 8.63 7.50
N ALA A 125 -1.44 8.87 7.84
CA ALA A 125 -2.39 9.41 6.87
C ALA A 125 -2.03 10.85 6.49
N ARG A 126 -1.58 11.06 5.25
CA ARG A 126 -1.45 12.41 4.69
C ARG A 126 -2.83 13.05 4.54
N ASN A 127 -2.98 14.26 5.06
CA ASN A 127 -4.16 15.10 4.84
C ASN A 127 -4.36 15.32 3.33
N SER A 128 -5.61 15.34 2.86
CA SER A 128 -5.94 15.71 1.48
C SER A 128 -5.36 17.06 1.09
N ASN A 129 -5.24 18.01 2.02
CA ASN A 129 -4.68 19.34 1.80
C ASN A 129 -3.15 19.31 1.60
N SER A 130 -2.48 18.24 2.01
CA SER A 130 -1.04 18.04 1.82
C SER A 130 -0.70 17.32 0.51
N LYS A 131 -1.71 16.88 -0.25
CA LYS A 131 -1.51 16.21 -1.55
C LYS A 131 -1.26 17.27 -2.61
N HIS A 132 -0.22 17.06 -3.41
CA HIS A 132 0.06 17.97 -4.51
C HIS A 132 -1.02 17.80 -5.58
N LYS A 133 -1.57 18.92 -6.05
CA LYS A 133 -2.59 18.90 -7.10
C LYS A 133 -1.95 18.40 -8.39
N ILE A 134 -2.61 17.44 -9.04
CA ILE A 134 -2.21 16.89 -10.33
C ILE A 134 -3.24 17.36 -11.34
N ASN A 135 -2.81 18.11 -12.34
CA ASN A 135 -3.71 18.55 -13.40
C ASN A 135 -3.92 17.44 -14.44
N ALA A 136 -4.92 17.61 -15.31
CA ALA A 136 -5.26 16.61 -16.32
C ALA A 136 -4.09 16.23 -17.25
N ILE A 137 -3.16 17.15 -17.49
CA ILE A 137 -2.00 16.94 -18.36
C ILE A 137 -0.98 16.02 -17.67
N ALA A 138 -0.63 16.32 -16.42
CA ALA A 138 0.22 15.45 -15.62
C ALA A 138 -0.42 14.10 -15.36
N THR A 139 -1.74 14.04 -15.18
CA THR A 139 -2.48 12.78 -15.02
C THR A 139 -2.20 11.82 -16.17
N LYS A 140 -2.47 12.23 -17.43
CA LYS A 140 -2.24 11.38 -18.60
C LYS A 140 -0.78 10.94 -18.73
N ARG A 141 0.14 11.85 -18.42
CA ARG A 141 1.58 11.59 -18.49
C ARG A 141 2.05 10.59 -17.43
N ILE A 142 1.58 10.74 -16.19
CA ILE A 142 1.87 9.80 -15.09
C ILE A 142 1.25 8.45 -15.38
N GLU A 143 0.03 8.41 -15.94
CA GLU A 143 -0.63 7.18 -16.40
C GLU A 143 0.18 6.46 -17.48
N GLN A 144 0.70 7.20 -18.47
CA GLN A 144 1.56 6.64 -19.52
C GLN A 144 2.89 6.12 -18.97
N LEU A 145 3.55 6.88 -18.08
CA LEU A 145 4.81 6.44 -17.46
C LEU A 145 4.62 5.19 -16.59
N ASN A 146 3.46 5.08 -15.94
CA ASN A 146 3.11 3.96 -15.08
C ASN A 146 2.12 3.00 -15.76
N ARG A 147 2.25 2.82 -17.08
CA ARG A 147 1.31 2.03 -17.90
C ARG A 147 1.12 0.60 -17.38
N ALA A 148 2.19 -0.08 -16.98
CA ALA A 148 2.10 -1.45 -16.46
C ALA A 148 1.32 -1.48 -15.13
N ASP A 149 1.58 -0.53 -14.23
CA ASP A 149 0.81 -0.38 -12.99
C ASP A 149 -0.66 -0.01 -13.25
N GLN A 150 -0.95 0.77 -14.30
CA GLN A 150 -2.34 1.07 -14.69
C GLN A 150 -3.07 -0.18 -15.15
N MET A 151 -2.47 -1.00 -16.02
CA MET A 151 -3.05 -2.27 -16.46
C MET A 151 -3.30 -3.22 -15.28
N LEU A 152 -2.33 -3.31 -14.37
CA LEU A 152 -2.45 -4.08 -13.13
C LEU A 152 -3.63 -3.59 -12.28
N TYR A 153 -3.69 -2.28 -12.03
CA TYR A 153 -4.72 -1.68 -11.19
C TYR A 153 -6.12 -1.86 -11.79
N GLU A 154 -6.29 -1.63 -13.08
CA GLU A 154 -7.57 -1.84 -13.78
C GLU A 154 -8.05 -3.29 -13.73
N HIS A 155 -7.15 -4.26 -13.90
CA HIS A 155 -7.50 -5.67 -13.83
C HIS A 155 -7.99 -6.05 -12.42
N PHE A 156 -7.18 -5.75 -11.41
CA PHE A 156 -7.46 -6.20 -10.04
C PHE A 156 -8.57 -5.39 -9.35
N THR A 157 -8.80 -4.13 -9.71
CA THR A 157 -9.98 -3.40 -9.22
C THR A 157 -11.28 -3.98 -9.77
N LYS A 158 -11.32 -4.36 -11.06
CA LYS A 158 -12.47 -5.09 -11.65
C LYS A 158 -12.68 -6.43 -10.97
N LYS A 159 -11.61 -7.16 -10.61
CA LYS A 159 -11.72 -8.40 -9.83
C LYS A 159 -12.24 -8.14 -8.42
N PHE A 160 -11.69 -7.14 -7.74
CA PHE A 160 -12.11 -6.73 -6.40
C PHE A 160 -13.60 -6.34 -6.36
N ASP A 161 -14.10 -5.62 -7.37
CA ASP A 161 -15.53 -5.32 -7.51
C ASP A 161 -16.40 -6.57 -7.53
N ARG A 162 -15.96 -7.62 -8.25
CA ARG A 162 -16.67 -8.91 -8.28
C ARG A 162 -16.65 -9.59 -6.92
N GLU A 163 -15.52 -9.59 -6.21
CA GLU A 163 -15.41 -10.17 -4.87
C GLU A 163 -16.32 -9.46 -3.86
N VAL A 164 -16.36 -8.12 -3.88
CA VAL A 164 -17.27 -7.34 -3.03
C VAL A 164 -18.74 -7.64 -3.34
N ARG A 165 -19.11 -7.73 -4.64
CA ARG A 165 -20.47 -8.10 -5.03
C ARG A 165 -20.83 -9.51 -4.57
N LYS A 166 -19.92 -10.48 -4.72
CA LYS A 166 -20.09 -11.86 -4.27
C LYS A 166 -20.23 -11.96 -2.75
N PHE A 167 -19.50 -11.14 -1.99
CA PHE A 167 -19.65 -11.06 -0.54
C PHE A 167 -21.01 -10.48 -0.10
N GLY A 168 -21.57 -9.58 -0.92
CA GLY A 168 -22.89 -8.97 -0.74
C GLY A 168 -22.81 -7.60 -0.08
N GLN A 169 -23.45 -6.59 -0.68
CA GLN A 169 -23.34 -5.18 -0.27
C GLN A 169 -23.88 -4.93 1.14
N THR A 170 -25.05 -5.48 1.48
CA THR A 170 -25.66 -5.34 2.81
C THR A 170 -24.78 -5.97 3.89
N ARG A 171 -24.23 -7.16 3.61
CA ARG A 171 -23.31 -7.84 4.51
C ARG A 171 -22.01 -7.04 4.68
N MET A 172 -21.45 -6.54 3.58
CA MET A 172 -20.24 -5.72 3.58
C MET A 172 -20.40 -4.49 4.48
N LYS A 173 -21.49 -3.75 4.31
CA LYS A 173 -21.79 -2.57 5.14
C LYS A 173 -21.83 -2.93 6.63
N ARG A 174 -22.56 -3.99 6.99
CA ARG A 174 -22.65 -4.46 8.38
C ARG A 174 -21.30 -4.85 8.97
N GLU A 175 -20.46 -5.56 8.22
CA GLU A 175 -19.13 -5.98 8.69
C GLU A 175 -18.17 -4.79 8.82
N ILE A 176 -18.25 -3.80 7.93
CA ILE A 176 -17.51 -2.54 8.04
C ILE A 176 -17.94 -1.76 9.29
N ASP A 177 -19.24 -1.66 9.57
CA ASP A 177 -19.73 -0.96 10.76
C ASP A 177 -19.25 -1.66 12.05
N ALA A 178 -19.25 -3.00 12.07
CA ALA A 178 -18.66 -3.78 13.17
C ALA A 178 -17.15 -3.54 13.32
N LEU A 179 -16.40 -3.51 12.22
CA LEU A 179 -14.96 -3.21 12.23
C LEU A 179 -14.68 -1.79 12.76
N ARG A 180 -15.48 -0.80 12.36
CA ARG A 180 -15.36 0.58 12.83
C ARG A 180 -15.63 0.69 14.33
N ASN A 181 -16.70 0.05 14.80
CA ASN A 181 -17.02 0.00 16.23
C ASN A 181 -15.90 -0.66 17.03
N ARG A 182 -15.33 -1.76 16.53
CA ARG A 182 -14.24 -2.44 17.20
C ARG A 182 -12.95 -1.61 17.21
N THR A 183 -12.63 -0.97 16.09
CA THR A 183 -11.51 -0.03 15.98
C THR A 183 -11.67 1.12 16.98
N LYS A 184 -12.88 1.69 17.11
CA LYS A 184 -13.19 2.74 18.08
C LYS A 184 -12.99 2.28 19.52
N SER A 185 -13.48 1.09 19.87
CA SER A 185 -13.27 0.50 21.20
C SER A 185 -11.79 0.34 21.54
N TYR A 186 -10.97 -0.15 20.61
CA TYR A 186 -9.52 -0.21 20.83
C TYR A 186 -8.87 1.16 20.92
N TYR A 187 -9.34 2.13 20.12
CA TYR A 187 -8.83 3.49 20.19
C TYR A 187 -9.05 4.10 21.57
N GLU A 188 -10.27 4.03 22.09
CA GLU A 188 -10.62 4.52 23.43
C GLU A 188 -9.86 3.78 24.54
N PHE A 189 -9.65 2.47 24.38
CA PHE A 189 -8.92 1.68 25.35
C PHE A 189 -7.42 1.97 25.35
N CYS A 190 -6.79 2.08 24.17
CA CYS A 190 -5.34 2.11 24.04
C CYS A 190 -4.74 3.51 23.90
N VAL A 191 -5.44 4.47 23.29
CA VAL A 191 -4.87 5.77 22.94
C VAL A 191 -5.11 6.77 24.06
N ASN A 192 -4.02 7.21 24.69
CA ASN A 192 -4.06 8.29 25.68
C ASN A 192 -3.92 9.65 24.98
N LYS A 193 -2.96 9.76 24.06
CA LYS A 193 -2.70 11.02 23.34
C LYS A 193 -2.48 10.79 21.85
N THR A 194 -3.01 11.71 21.04
CA THR A 194 -2.75 11.77 19.60
C THR A 194 -1.85 12.96 19.33
N ILE A 195 -0.69 12.71 18.73
CA ILE A 195 0.29 13.72 18.35
C ILE A 195 0.24 13.88 16.84
N THR A 196 -0.01 15.11 16.38
CA THR A 196 0.03 15.46 14.95
C THR A 196 1.19 16.42 14.74
N ASN A 197 2.18 16.02 13.94
CA ASN A 197 3.26 16.94 13.56
C ASN A 197 2.72 17.96 12.54
N ALA A 198 2.74 19.25 12.83
CA ALA A 198 2.17 20.29 11.94
C ALA A 198 2.79 20.29 10.52
N ASN A 199 4.08 19.92 10.40
CA ASN A 199 4.84 20.00 9.15
C ASN A 199 4.70 18.76 8.25
N SER A 200 4.51 17.58 8.83
CA SER A 200 4.35 16.32 8.08
C SER A 200 2.94 15.72 8.19
N GLN A 201 2.12 16.25 9.11
CA GLN A 201 0.79 15.79 9.49
C GLN A 201 0.71 14.28 9.74
N ILE A 202 1.84 13.70 10.13
CA ILE A 202 1.94 12.32 10.58
C ILE A 202 1.25 12.24 11.94
N VAL A 203 0.17 11.46 11.98
CA VAL A 203 -0.54 11.12 13.21
C VAL A 203 0.21 9.99 13.91
N ARG A 204 0.59 10.22 15.17
CA ARG A 204 1.17 9.22 16.07
C ARG A 204 0.26 9.07 17.28
N PHE A 205 -0.02 7.83 17.64
CA PHE A 205 -0.76 7.48 18.85
C PHE A 205 0.21 7.15 19.97
N VAL A 206 -0.10 7.61 21.18
CA VAL A 206 0.66 7.33 22.40
C VAL A 206 -0.27 6.59 23.34
N THR A 207 0.15 5.41 23.77
CA THR A 207 -0.57 4.62 24.77
C THR A 207 -0.04 4.91 26.18
N GLY A 208 -0.95 4.98 27.15
CA GLY A 208 -0.61 4.93 28.58
C GLY A 208 -0.50 3.50 29.12
N ARG A 209 -0.82 2.48 28.30
CA ARG A 209 -0.87 1.06 28.67
C ARG A 209 0.35 0.34 28.15
N GLY A 210 1.52 0.72 28.67
CA GLY A 210 2.81 0.17 28.26
C GLY A 210 3.01 -1.30 28.62
N ASP A 211 2.15 -1.88 29.44
CA ASP A 211 2.08 -3.30 29.81
C ASP A 211 1.21 -4.12 28.85
N ASN A 212 0.31 -3.48 28.09
CA ASN A 212 -0.61 -4.15 27.19
C ASN A 212 -0.03 -4.29 25.77
N LEU A 213 0.30 -5.53 25.38
CA LEU A 213 0.94 -5.82 24.09
C LEU A 213 0.09 -5.39 22.88
N ILE A 214 -1.24 -5.53 22.94
CA ILE A 214 -2.13 -5.09 21.85
C ILE A 214 -2.07 -3.57 21.69
N CYS A 215 -2.12 -2.82 22.79
CA CYS A 215 -1.97 -1.38 22.73
C CYS A 215 -0.59 -0.94 22.23
N GLN A 216 0.47 -1.65 22.59
CA GLN A 216 1.79 -1.42 22.01
C GLN A 216 1.77 -1.64 20.49
N PHE A 217 1.20 -2.75 20.01
CA PHE A 217 1.18 -3.05 18.57
C PHE A 217 0.33 -2.06 17.77
N LEU A 218 -0.81 -1.64 18.31
CA LEU A 218 -1.70 -0.68 17.64
C LEU A 218 -1.14 0.76 17.64
N THR A 219 -0.33 1.15 18.63
CA THR A 219 0.16 2.54 18.76
C THR A 219 1.62 2.75 18.36
N ASN A 220 2.44 1.69 18.33
CA ASN A 220 3.83 1.79 17.89
C ASN A 220 3.94 2.12 16.40
N ASN A 221 5.00 2.83 16.03
CA ASN A 221 5.31 3.04 14.62
C ASN A 221 5.80 1.73 13.96
N GLU A 222 5.69 1.68 12.64
CA GLU A 222 6.06 0.54 11.80
C GLU A 222 7.48 0.02 12.08
N LEU A 223 8.47 0.91 12.20
CA LEU A 223 9.87 0.51 12.39
C LEU A 223 10.08 -0.19 13.73
N SER A 224 9.49 0.36 14.81
CA SER A 224 9.52 -0.25 16.14
C SER A 224 8.85 -1.62 16.13
N LEU A 225 7.65 -1.73 15.53
CA LEU A 225 6.91 -2.98 15.45
C LEU A 225 7.67 -4.04 14.61
N THR A 226 8.21 -3.64 13.46
CA THR A 226 8.96 -4.53 12.57
C THR A 226 10.23 -5.04 13.24
N LYS A 227 10.94 -4.17 13.97
CA LYS A 227 12.13 -4.56 14.74
C LYS A 227 11.77 -5.56 15.84
N PHE A 228 10.65 -5.34 16.54
CA PHE A 228 10.14 -6.28 17.54
C PHE A 228 9.82 -7.63 16.90
N ILE A 229 9.01 -7.66 15.84
CA ILE A 229 8.61 -8.90 15.15
C ILE A 229 9.84 -9.65 14.65
N ARG A 230 10.80 -8.96 14.01
CA ARG A 230 12.04 -9.57 13.53
C ARG A 230 12.85 -10.21 14.66
N LYS A 231 12.97 -9.54 15.80
CA LYS A 231 13.67 -10.08 16.97
C LYS A 231 13.02 -11.35 17.48
N GLU A 232 11.69 -11.37 17.58
CA GLU A 232 10.95 -12.55 18.05
C GLU A 232 10.97 -13.70 17.02
N GLN A 233 10.91 -13.39 15.72
CA GLN A 233 11.09 -14.37 14.65
C GLN A 233 12.48 -15.02 14.70
N LEU A 234 13.54 -14.23 14.89
CA LEU A 234 14.92 -14.74 15.01
C LEU A 234 15.10 -15.66 16.21
N LYS A 235 14.48 -15.34 17.35
CA LYS A 235 14.51 -16.21 18.53
C LYS A 235 13.80 -17.54 18.27
N ARG A 236 12.64 -17.50 17.62
CA ARG A 236 11.81 -18.68 17.37
C ARG A 236 12.35 -19.55 16.25
N TYR A 237 12.93 -18.93 15.23
CA TYR A 237 13.42 -19.56 14.01
C TYR A 237 14.81 -19.03 13.65
N PRO A 238 15.85 -19.37 14.41
CA PRO A 238 17.21 -18.82 14.22
C PRO A 238 17.79 -19.12 12.83
N SER A 239 17.35 -20.20 12.18
CA SER A 239 17.77 -20.62 10.83
C SER A 239 16.96 -19.98 9.69
N SER A 240 15.94 -19.16 9.99
CA SER A 240 15.03 -18.59 8.97
C SER A 240 15.55 -17.34 8.27
N VAL A 241 16.65 -16.76 8.76
CA VAL A 241 17.28 -15.62 8.11
C VAL A 241 18.40 -16.16 7.25
N PHE A 242 18.41 -15.77 5.97
CA PHE A 242 19.54 -15.99 5.07
C PHE A 242 20.81 -15.56 5.80
N GLN A 243 21.60 -16.53 6.23
CA GLN A 243 22.96 -16.31 6.68
C GLN A 243 23.73 -15.93 5.41
N ASN A 244 23.92 -14.63 5.21
CA ASN A 244 24.92 -14.14 4.27
C ASN A 244 26.29 -14.34 4.90
#